data_AF-A0AAE0PLF7-F1
#
_entry.id   AF-A0AAE0PLF7-F1
#
_cell.length_a   1.000
_cell.length_b   1.000
_cell.length_c   1.000
_cell.angle_alpha   90.00
_cell.angle_beta   90.00
_cell.angle_gamma   90.00
#
_symmetry.space_group_name_H-M   'P 1'
#
loop_
_entity.id
_entity.type
_entity.pdbx_description
1 polymer ?
#
loop_
_entity_poly.entity_id
_entity_poly.type
_entity_poly.pdbx_seq_one_letter_code
_entity_poly.pdbx_strand_id
1 'polypeptide(L)'
;MSYAGNSNVGFPSIYEDGNQRHISQAEVNDLAQHSGKNVKGYRPEDQDAAVNRHFTEESQRKREEAIKKDPTLAAEFHGNKPHWGARIDKELAEEDAAEIKKKEQKQKHGMTGASHY
;
A
#
# COMPACT_ATOMS: atom_id res chain seq x y z
N MET A 1 12.37 -30.87 -23.40
CA MET A 1 11.34 -31.11 -22.37
C MET A 1 10.17 -30.18 -22.67
N SER A 2 9.09 -30.71 -23.24
CA SER A 2 7.89 -29.97 -23.65
C SER A 2 6.80 -30.12 -22.59
N TYR A 3 6.64 -29.12 -21.73
CA TYR A 3 5.45 -29.03 -20.88
C TYR A 3 4.34 -28.35 -21.68
N ALA A 4 3.60 -29.16 -22.44
CA ALA A 4 2.39 -28.75 -23.12
C ALA A 4 1.27 -28.57 -22.08
N GLY A 5 0.67 -27.37 -22.05
CA GLY A 5 -0.51 -27.05 -21.27
C GLY A 5 -1.70 -27.89 -21.72
N ASN A 6 -2.01 -28.93 -20.95
CA ASN A 6 -3.14 -29.83 -21.17
C ASN A 6 -4.38 -29.41 -20.34
N SER A 7 -4.49 -28.13 -19.97
CA SER A 7 -5.68 -27.58 -19.31
C SER A 7 -6.68 -27.12 -20.36
N ASN A 8 -7.96 -27.43 -20.15
CA ASN A 8 -9.10 -26.99 -20.98
C ASN A 8 -9.22 -25.46 -21.11
N VAL A 9 -8.45 -24.73 -20.30
CA VAL A 9 -8.42 -23.27 -20.20
C VAL A 9 -7.12 -22.67 -20.74
N GLY A 10 -6.30 -23.39 -21.52
CA GLY A 10 -5.13 -22.81 -22.20
C GLY A 10 -3.92 -22.51 -21.31
N PHE A 11 -2.92 -21.80 -21.86
CA PHE A 11 -1.63 -21.52 -21.21
C PHE A 11 -1.77 -20.37 -20.20
N PRO A 12 -1.36 -20.53 -18.93
CA PRO A 12 -1.55 -19.52 -17.89
C PRO A 12 -0.81 -18.20 -18.17
N SER A 13 0.23 -18.21 -19.01
CA SER A 13 0.96 -16.99 -19.41
C SER A 13 0.23 -16.10 -20.42
N ILE A 14 -0.91 -16.56 -20.97
CA ILE A 14 -1.72 -15.80 -21.94
C ILE A 14 -2.73 -14.91 -21.20
N TYR A 15 -3.09 -15.29 -19.97
CA TYR A 15 -4.01 -14.51 -19.17
C TYR A 15 -3.25 -13.42 -18.41
N GLU A 16 -3.64 -12.17 -18.62
CA GLU A 16 -3.27 -11.11 -17.69
C GLU A 16 -4.05 -11.33 -16.39
N ASP A 17 -3.35 -11.45 -15.26
CA ASP A 17 -3.93 -11.67 -13.91
C ASP A 17 -5.08 -10.69 -13.58
N GLY A 18 -5.03 -9.49 -14.17
CA GLY A 18 -6.05 -8.45 -13.99
C GLY A 18 -7.38 -8.68 -14.71
N ASN A 19 -7.50 -9.69 -15.58
CA ASN A 19 -8.75 -9.97 -16.30
C ASN A 19 -9.61 -11.06 -15.64
N GLN A 20 -9.18 -11.61 -14.50
CA GLN A 20 -9.83 -12.77 -13.88
C GLN A 20 -10.78 -12.42 -12.72
N ARG A 21 -10.81 -11.16 -12.25
CA ARG A 21 -11.69 -10.74 -11.14
C ARG A 21 -12.85 -9.95 -11.70
N HIS A 22 -14.07 -10.47 -11.49
CA HIS A 22 -15.29 -9.69 -11.70
C HIS A 22 -15.46 -8.68 -10.58
N ILE A 23 -15.58 -7.39 -10.94
CA ILE A 23 -15.73 -6.31 -9.98
C ILE A 23 -17.19 -5.87 -9.96
N SER A 24 -17.70 -5.56 -8.78
CA SER A 24 -19.07 -5.08 -8.64
C SER A 24 -19.22 -3.63 -9.11
N GLN A 25 -20.37 -3.27 -9.66
CA GLN A 25 -20.66 -1.88 -10.02
C GLN A 25 -20.57 -0.93 -8.82
N ALA A 26 -20.82 -1.44 -7.60
CA ALA A 26 -20.67 -0.70 -6.36
C ALA A 26 -19.19 -0.32 -6.10
N GLU A 27 -18.25 -1.24 -6.29
CA GLU A 27 -16.81 -0.95 -6.17
C GLU A 27 -16.33 0.04 -7.24
N VAL A 28 -16.82 -0.07 -8.48
CA VAL A 28 -16.53 0.91 -9.53
C VAL A 28 -17.03 2.30 -9.12
N ASN A 29 -18.20 2.38 -8.49
CA ASN A 29 -18.77 3.63 -8.02
C ASN A 29 -17.99 4.26 -6.86
N ASP A 30 -17.62 3.44 -5.88
CA ASP A 30 -16.84 3.84 -4.71
C ASP A 30 -15.47 4.38 -5.13
N LEU A 31 -14.79 3.65 -6.01
CA LEU A 31 -13.48 4.03 -6.54
C LEU A 31 -13.52 5.37 -7.28
N ALA A 32 -14.53 5.57 -8.12
CA ALA A 32 -14.70 6.81 -8.86
C ALA A 32 -14.99 8.03 -7.95
N GLN A 33 -15.64 7.82 -6.79
CA GLN A 33 -15.92 8.89 -5.83
C GLN A 33 -14.70 9.24 -4.97
N HIS A 34 -13.94 8.24 -4.52
CA HIS A 34 -12.86 8.44 -3.56
C HIS A 34 -11.49 8.68 -4.21
N SER A 35 -11.23 8.10 -5.37
CA SER A 35 -9.91 8.20 -5.99
C SER A 35 -9.75 9.35 -6.98
N GLY A 36 -10.87 9.95 -7.41
CA GLY A 36 -10.90 11.00 -8.42
C GLY A 36 -10.56 10.51 -9.84
N LYS A 37 -10.35 9.20 -10.06
CA LYS A 37 -10.17 8.65 -11.40
C LYS A 37 -11.52 8.28 -12.02
N ASN A 38 -11.71 8.62 -13.30
CA ASN A 38 -12.93 8.34 -14.02
C ASN A 38 -12.97 6.89 -14.53
N VAL A 39 -13.09 5.93 -13.61
CA VAL A 39 -13.15 4.51 -13.97
C VAL A 39 -14.47 4.16 -14.66
N LYS A 40 -15.55 4.92 -14.40
CA LYS A 40 -16.85 4.78 -15.07
C LYS A 40 -16.86 5.21 -16.54
N GLY A 41 -15.89 6.04 -16.95
CA GLY A 41 -15.78 6.53 -18.33
C GLY A 41 -15.25 5.48 -19.29
N TYR A 42 -14.70 4.37 -18.78
CA TYR A 42 -14.27 3.24 -19.60
C TYR A 42 -15.45 2.40 -20.06
N ARG A 43 -15.27 1.70 -21.18
CA ARG A 43 -16.27 0.74 -21.66
C ARG A 43 -16.48 -0.37 -20.63
N PRO A 44 -17.69 -0.96 -20.52
CA PRO A 44 -17.96 -2.00 -19.53
C PRO A 44 -16.96 -3.16 -19.56
N GLU A 45 -16.48 -3.54 -20.76
CA GLU A 45 -15.49 -4.61 -20.92
C GLU A 45 -14.10 -4.25 -20.37
N ASP A 46 -13.75 -2.96 -20.36
CA ASP A 46 -12.44 -2.45 -19.92
C ASP A 46 -12.45 -1.94 -18.47
N GLN A 47 -13.62 -1.84 -17.85
CA GLN A 47 -13.79 -1.32 -16.48
C GLN A 47 -13.06 -2.21 -15.47
N ASP A 48 -13.17 -3.53 -15.61
CA ASP A 48 -12.51 -4.47 -14.70
C ASP A 48 -10.98 -4.29 -14.72
N ALA A 49 -10.40 -4.20 -15.92
CA ALA A 49 -8.98 -3.96 -16.10
C ALA A 49 -8.56 -2.58 -15.56
N ALA A 50 -9.38 -1.54 -15.74
CA ALA A 50 -9.11 -0.19 -15.23
C ALA A 50 -9.12 -0.13 -13.69
N VAL A 51 -10.11 -0.77 -13.05
CA VAL A 51 -10.19 -0.89 -11.59
C VAL A 51 -9.00 -1.70 -11.04
N ASN A 52 -8.67 -2.84 -11.67
CA ASN A 52 -7.57 -3.68 -11.20
C ASN A 52 -6.23 -2.94 -11.29
N ARG A 53 -5.98 -2.23 -12.40
CA ARG A 53 -4.82 -1.33 -12.52
C ARG A 53 -4.78 -0.31 -11.39
N HIS A 54 -5.92 0.32 -11.09
CA HIS A 54 -6.00 1.27 -9.98
C HIS A 54 -5.61 0.66 -8.63
N PHE A 55 -6.15 -0.51 -8.30
CA PHE A 55 -5.81 -1.19 -7.05
C PHE A 55 -4.33 -1.55 -6.99
N THR A 56 -3.74 -1.99 -8.10
CA THR A 56 -2.29 -2.27 -8.15
C THR A 56 -1.47 -1.00 -7.92
N GLU A 57 -1.80 0.11 -8.57
CA GLU A 57 -1.13 1.40 -8.38
C GLU A 57 -1.24 1.91 -6.93
N GLU A 58 -2.43 1.82 -6.32
CA GLU A 58 -2.58 2.20 -4.91
C GLU A 58 -1.76 1.32 -3.98
N SER A 59 -1.76 0.00 -4.23
CA SER A 59 -0.99 -0.93 -3.41
C SER A 59 0.50 -0.66 -3.52
N GLN A 60 0.99 -0.32 -4.72
CA GLN A 60 2.37 0.08 -4.97
C GLN A 60 2.69 1.40 -4.27
N ARG A 61 1.84 2.43 -4.40
CA ARG A 61 2.03 3.72 -3.74
C ARG A 61 2.10 3.56 -2.21
N LYS A 62 1.19 2.78 -1.62
CA LYS A 62 1.20 2.49 -0.17
C LYS A 62 2.47 1.76 0.26
N ARG A 63 2.95 0.81 -0.55
CA ARG A 63 4.23 0.11 -0.30
C ARG A 63 5.41 1.08 -0.39
N GLU A 64 5.46 1.93 -1.40
CA GLU A 64 6.53 2.94 -1.56
C GLU A 64 6.53 3.96 -0.43
N GLU A 65 5.36 4.44 0.00
CA GLU A 65 5.22 5.32 1.16
C GLU A 65 5.67 4.64 2.45
N ALA A 66 5.41 3.34 2.61
CA ALA A 66 5.89 2.57 3.75
C ALA A 66 7.42 2.40 3.71
N ILE A 67 7.99 2.06 2.55
CA ILE A 67 9.44 1.94 2.34
C ILE A 67 10.16 3.27 2.58
N LYS A 68 9.56 4.40 2.20
CA LYS A 68 10.12 5.73 2.47
C LYS A 68 10.18 6.06 3.96
N LYS A 69 9.26 5.51 4.77
CA LYS A 69 9.22 5.73 6.22
C LYS A 69 10.16 4.78 6.96
N ASP A 70 10.18 3.51 6.57
CA ASP A 70 11.01 2.49 7.19
C ASP A 70 12.01 1.90 6.18
N PRO A 71 13.31 2.20 6.33
CA PRO A 71 14.35 1.74 5.42
C PRO A 71 14.59 0.22 5.48
N THR A 72 14.06 -0.48 6.49
CA THR A 72 14.18 -1.94 6.62
C THR A 72 13.15 -2.71 5.78
N LEU A 73 11.99 -2.10 5.52
CA LEU A 73 10.87 -2.77 4.85
C LEU A 73 11.20 -3.21 3.42
N ALA A 74 12.04 -2.48 2.70
CA ALA A 74 12.45 -2.88 1.36
C ALA A 74 13.13 -4.26 1.36
N ALA A 75 14.06 -4.49 2.30
CA ALA A 75 14.75 -5.77 2.41
C ALA A 75 13.77 -6.89 2.81
N GLU A 76 12.91 -6.62 3.79
CA GLU A 76 11.92 -7.58 4.28
C GLU A 76 10.92 -7.99 3.20
N PHE A 77 10.41 -7.05 2.39
CA PHE A 77 9.51 -7.35 1.28
C PHE A 77 10.14 -8.25 0.21
N HIS A 78 11.46 -8.17 0.03
CA HIS A 78 12.20 -9.04 -0.88
C HIS A 78 12.72 -10.33 -0.21
N GLY A 79 12.37 -10.59 1.06
CA GLY A 79 12.82 -11.77 1.80
C GLY A 79 14.29 -11.73 2.21
N ASN A 80 14.92 -10.55 2.15
CA ASN A 80 16.32 -10.33 2.49
C ASN A 80 16.46 -9.80 3.91
N LYS A 81 17.65 -10.01 4.51
CA LYS A 81 17.97 -9.39 5.79
C LYS A 81 18.29 -7.90 5.58
N PRO A 82 17.70 -6.98 6.36
CA PRO A 82 18.04 -5.58 6.28
C PRO A 82 19.51 -5.34 6.67
N HIS A 83 20.13 -4.39 5.99
CA HIS A 83 21.52 -4.02 6.25
C HIS A 83 21.68 -3.34 7.62
N TRP A 84 22.91 -3.31 8.13
CA TRP A 84 23.19 -2.79 9.47
C TRP A 84 22.82 -1.31 9.63
N GLY A 85 23.08 -0.49 8.59
CA GLY A 85 22.68 0.92 8.54
C GLY A 85 21.17 1.13 8.68
N ALA A 86 20.33 0.49 7.83
CA ALA A 86 18.87 0.63 7.93
C ALA A 86 18.31 0.23 9.30
N ARG A 87 18.93 -0.75 9.96
CA ARG A 87 18.52 -1.14 11.31
C ARG A 87 18.80 -0.03 12.32
N ILE A 88 19.95 0.62 12.22
CA ILE A 88 20.32 1.76 13.07
C ILE A 88 19.43 2.96 12.77
N ASP A 89 19.18 3.27 11.49
CA ASP A 89 18.31 4.37 11.10
C ASP A 89 16.88 4.18 11.63
N LYS A 90 16.38 2.94 11.62
CA LYS A 90 15.09 2.57 12.22
C LYS A 90 15.09 2.76 13.74
N GLU A 91 16.12 2.29 14.43
CA GLU A 91 16.27 2.44 15.88
C GLU A 91 16.29 3.93 16.30
N LEU A 92 17.10 4.75 15.62
CA LEU A 92 17.16 6.20 15.81
C LEU A 92 15.78 6.86 15.59
N ALA A 93 15.09 6.52 14.50
CA ALA A 93 13.77 7.07 14.21
C ALA A 93 12.71 6.70 15.27
N GLU A 94 12.78 5.48 15.82
CA GLU A 94 11.91 5.02 16.90
C GLU A 94 12.20 5.73 18.23
N GLU A 95 13.48 5.93 18.55
CA GLU A 95 13.92 6.70 19.73
C GLU A 95 13.46 8.16 19.65
N ASP A 96 13.68 8.82 18.51
CA ASP A 96 13.25 10.20 18.26
C ASP A 96 11.73 10.35 18.39
N ALA A 97 10.96 9.41 17.82
CA ALA A 97 9.50 9.42 17.94
C ALA A 97 9.03 9.22 19.39
N ALA A 98 9.73 8.39 20.18
CA ALA A 98 9.42 8.20 21.59
C ALA A 98 9.73 9.46 22.42
N GLU A 99 10.84 10.15 22.12
CA GLU A 99 11.17 11.41 22.76
C GLU A 99 10.16 12.51 22.45
N ILE A 100 9.76 12.65 21.18
CA ILE A 100 8.75 13.63 20.76
C ILE A 100 7.44 13.37 21.50
N LYS A 101 6.99 12.11 21.58
CA LYS A 101 5.79 11.74 22.34
C LYS A 101 5.90 12.11 23.82
N LYS A 102 7.05 11.86 24.46
CA LYS A 102 7.29 12.26 25.85
C LYS A 102 7.24 13.79 26.01
N LYS A 103 7.81 14.55 25.07
CA LYS A 103 7.78 16.02 25.05
C LYS A 103 6.35 16.54 24.88
N GLU A 104 5.58 16.00 23.94
CA GLU A 104 4.16 16.34 23.74
C GLU A 104 3.31 16.04 24.98
N GLN A 105 3.53 14.88 25.62
CA GLN A 105 2.83 14.52 26.86
C GLN A 105 3.12 15.51 27.99
N LYS A 106 4.40 15.90 28.16
CA LYS A 106 4.79 16.93 29.14
C LYS A 106 4.15 18.28 28.84
N GLN A 107 4.08 18.70 27.58
CA GLN A 107 3.42 19.96 27.19
C GLN A 107 1.92 19.92 27.47
N LYS A 108 1.24 18.82 27.15
CA LYS A 108 -0.19 18.62 27.46
C LYS A 108 -0.45 18.66 28.97
N HIS A 109 0.41 18.03 29.76
CA HIS A 109 0.29 18.02 31.23
C HIS A 109 0.57 19.41 31.85
N GLY A 110 1.52 20.16 31.28
CA GLY A 110 1.79 21.55 31.67
C GLY A 110 0.61 22.50 31.36
N MET A 111 -0.08 22.31 30.24
CA MET A 111 -1.29 23.08 29.91
C MET A 111 -2.47 22.77 30.84
N THR A 112 -2.64 21.53 31.30
CA THR A 112 -3.72 21.19 32.25
C THR A 112 -3.49 21.76 33.66
N GLY A 113 -2.24 22.07 34.04
CA GLY A 113 -1.92 22.70 35.32
C GLY A 113 -2.10 24.23 35.33
N ALA A 114 -2.11 24.88 34.16
CA ALA A 114 -2.24 26.34 34.05
C ALA A 114 -3.70 26.85 34.00
N SER A 115 -4.69 25.95 34.01
CA SER A 115 -6.14 26.28 33.96
C SER A 115 -6.79 26.34 35.36
N HIS A 116 -6.02 26.52 36.43
CA HIS A 116 -6.54 26.80 37.78
C HIS A 116 -6.03 28.16 38.25
N TYR A 117 -6.72 29.21 37.84
CA TYR A 117 -6.77 30.51 38.51
C TYR A 117 -8.18 31.06 38.39
#